data_AF-A0A942A717-F1
#
_entry.id   AF-A0A942A717-F1
#
_cell.length_a   1.000
_cell.length_b   1.000
_cell.length_c   1.000
_cell.angle_alpha   90.00
_cell.angle_beta   90.00
_cell.angle_gamma   90.00
#
_symmetry.space_group_name_H-M   'P 1'
#
loop_
_entity.id
_entity.type
_entity.pdbx_description
1 polymer ?
#
loop_
_entity_poly.entity_id
_entity_poly.type
_entity_poly.pdbx_seq_one_letter_code
_entity_poly.pdbx_strand_id
1 'polypeptide(L)'
;PCCFSNMHQGWPKFTQSLWYATPDNGIAALAYSPSEVTAKVGNGCKIKITEETCYPMDDKIQLTIRLLDKTKEIAFPLHLRIPGWCKEATVTVNGVPESTAKGNSVAIIRRTWKSGDQVLLHLPMEVSTSKWYENSVAVERGPLVYALKMDEKWEKKEFKGDEITQFGKSYYEVTSPTKWNYGIVAFDPDNMQENFQVTIDKSKQAGNYFWNVENAPILIKVKAKEITSWQLYNEMAGPLPFSTGRSKQPVEEITLIPFGCTTLRISEFPLVR
;
A
#
# COMPACT_ATOMS: atom_id res chain seq x y z
N PRO A 1 -0.41 -27.89 5.19
CA PRO A 1 0.40 -26.89 5.93
C PRO A 1 1.26 -25.97 5.03
N CYS A 2 0.69 -25.39 3.96
CA CYS A 2 1.44 -24.49 3.07
C CYS A 2 1.59 -23.08 3.67
N CYS A 3 0.55 -22.52 4.30
CA CYS A 3 0.58 -21.16 4.84
C CYS A 3 1.60 -21.00 5.96
N PHE A 4 1.64 -21.94 6.92
CA PHE A 4 2.56 -21.90 8.05
C PHE A 4 4.03 -21.92 7.61
N SER A 5 4.37 -22.74 6.60
CA SER A 5 5.76 -22.86 6.11
C SER A 5 6.16 -21.79 5.09
N ASN A 6 5.22 -21.26 4.30
CA ASN A 6 5.52 -20.27 3.25
C ASN A 6 5.44 -18.82 3.73
N MET A 7 4.55 -18.49 4.68
CA MET A 7 4.31 -17.11 5.09
C MET A 7 5.61 -16.42 5.57
N HIS A 8 6.42 -17.11 6.36
CA HIS A 8 7.68 -16.56 6.89
C HIS A 8 8.75 -16.35 5.81
N GLN A 9 8.68 -17.03 4.66
CA GLN A 9 9.65 -16.89 3.58
C GLN A 9 9.44 -15.60 2.77
N GLY A 10 8.27 -14.95 2.86
CA GLY A 10 7.95 -13.75 2.09
C GLY A 10 8.88 -12.58 2.40
N TRP A 11 9.14 -12.33 3.68
CA TRP A 11 9.97 -11.21 4.14
C TRP A 11 11.44 -11.27 3.69
N PRO A 12 12.20 -12.36 3.90
CA PRO A 12 13.57 -12.43 3.40
C PRO A 12 13.64 -12.36 1.87
N LYS A 13 12.68 -12.96 1.15
CA LYS A 13 12.61 -12.86 -0.32
C LYS A 13 12.33 -11.43 -0.77
N PHE A 14 11.43 -10.72 -0.09
CA PHE A 14 11.16 -9.31 -0.33
C PHE A 14 12.42 -8.47 -0.14
N THR A 15 13.12 -8.60 0.99
CA THR A 15 14.39 -7.89 1.24
C THR A 15 15.45 -8.18 0.19
N GLN A 16 15.58 -9.45 -0.26
CA GLN A 16 16.49 -9.83 -1.34
C GLN A 16 16.10 -9.26 -2.71
N SER A 17 14.85 -8.83 -2.88
CA SER A 17 14.29 -8.34 -4.15
C SER A 17 14.12 -6.83 -4.20
N LEU A 18 14.66 -6.08 -3.22
CA LEU A 18 14.63 -4.62 -3.24
C LEU A 18 15.53 -4.05 -4.34
N TRP A 19 16.75 -4.59 -4.44
CA TRP A 19 17.82 -4.08 -5.28
C TRP A 19 18.41 -5.15 -6.20
N TYR A 20 18.70 -4.79 -7.45
CA TYR A 20 19.31 -5.68 -8.43
C TYR A 20 20.49 -5.03 -9.14
N ALA A 21 21.51 -5.82 -9.47
CA ALA A 21 22.51 -5.43 -10.46
C ALA A 21 21.88 -5.45 -11.86
N THR A 22 22.37 -4.61 -12.76
CA THR A 22 21.85 -4.51 -14.12
C THR A 22 22.93 -4.82 -15.16
N PRO A 23 22.57 -5.31 -16.36
CA PRO A 23 23.55 -5.69 -17.39
C PRO A 23 24.43 -4.54 -17.88
N ASP A 24 23.98 -3.28 -17.75
CA ASP A 24 24.72 -2.08 -18.12
C ASP A 24 25.62 -1.55 -16.98
N ASN A 25 26.02 -2.45 -16.06
CA ASN A 25 26.84 -2.17 -14.87
C ASN A 25 26.23 -1.13 -13.93
N GLY A 26 24.91 -0.95 -13.96
CA GLY A 26 24.18 -0.10 -13.03
C GLY A 26 23.58 -0.87 -11.86
N ILE A 27 22.64 -0.20 -11.20
CA ILE A 27 21.86 -0.77 -10.10
C ILE A 27 20.38 -0.36 -10.25
N ALA A 28 19.47 -1.26 -9.89
CA ALA A 28 18.02 -1.06 -9.98
C ALA A 28 17.35 -1.14 -8.61
N ALA A 29 16.54 -0.14 -8.27
CA ALA A 29 15.57 -0.18 -7.17
C ALA A 29 14.21 -0.62 -7.74
N LEU A 30 13.77 -1.84 -7.40
CA LEU A 30 12.55 -2.44 -7.94
C LEU A 30 11.44 -2.55 -6.90
N ALA A 31 11.76 -2.64 -5.61
CA ALA A 31 10.77 -2.54 -4.54
C ALA A 31 11.25 -1.50 -3.54
N TYR A 32 10.32 -0.65 -3.09
CA TYR A 32 10.63 0.49 -2.22
C TYR A 32 10.32 0.17 -0.77
N SER A 33 11.30 0.44 0.09
CA SER A 33 11.27 0.19 1.54
C SER A 33 12.49 0.88 2.17
N PRO A 34 12.41 1.39 3.41
CA PRO A 34 13.61 1.78 4.16
C PRO A 34 14.68 0.70 4.06
N SER A 35 15.82 1.01 3.46
CA SER A 35 16.84 0.01 3.13
C SER A 35 18.22 0.60 2.95
N GLU A 36 19.24 -0.25 3.04
CA GLU A 36 20.59 0.09 2.62
C GLU A 36 21.15 -1.04 1.78
N VAL A 37 21.78 -0.70 0.65
CA VAL A 37 22.46 -1.67 -0.21
C VAL A 37 23.92 -1.29 -0.40
N THR A 38 24.81 -2.27 -0.34
CA THR A 38 26.20 -2.13 -0.78
C THR A 38 26.42 -2.99 -2.02
N ALA A 39 26.84 -2.37 -3.11
CA ALA A 39 26.97 -3.01 -4.41
C ALA A 39 28.20 -2.52 -5.17
N LYS A 40 28.55 -3.24 -6.25
CA LYS A 40 29.55 -2.79 -7.22
C LYS A 40 28.84 -2.27 -8.46
N VAL A 41 29.29 -1.13 -8.99
CA VAL A 41 28.72 -0.47 -10.18
C VAL A 41 29.82 0.03 -11.11
N GLY A 42 29.47 0.36 -12.35
CA GLY A 42 30.37 0.88 -13.36
C GLY A 42 31.55 -0.06 -13.60
N ASN A 43 32.76 0.42 -13.32
CA ASN A 43 34.01 -0.34 -13.44
C ASN A 43 34.32 -1.22 -12.22
N GLY A 44 33.33 -1.56 -11.39
CA GLY A 44 33.49 -2.39 -10.18
C GLY A 44 33.66 -1.61 -8.88
N CYS A 45 33.50 -0.28 -8.92
CA CYS A 45 33.54 0.61 -7.77
C CYS A 45 32.47 0.23 -6.75
N LYS A 46 32.85 0.10 -5.48
CA LYS A 46 31.92 -0.19 -4.39
C LYS A 46 31.20 1.08 -3.93
N ILE A 47 29.87 1.03 -3.93
CA ILE A 47 28.99 2.10 -3.45
C ILE A 47 28.06 1.58 -2.35
N LYS A 48 27.53 2.51 -1.55
CA LYS A 48 26.40 2.31 -0.67
C LYS A 48 25.26 3.23 -1.11
N ILE A 49 24.04 2.72 -1.17
CA ILE A 49 22.84 3.55 -1.34
C ILE A 49 21.97 3.35 -0.09
N THR A 50 21.57 4.45 0.53
CA THR A 50 20.60 4.46 1.64
C THR A 50 19.28 4.99 1.10
N GLU A 51 18.21 4.21 1.27
CA GLU A 51 16.84 4.52 0.90
C GLU A 51 16.05 4.95 2.13
N GLU A 52 15.59 6.20 2.13
CA GLU A 52 14.80 6.82 3.18
C GLU A 52 13.40 7.11 2.62
N THR A 53 12.40 6.42 3.15
CA THR A 53 11.01 6.56 2.70
C THR A 53 10.03 6.06 3.76
N CYS A 54 8.84 6.62 3.80
CA CYS A 54 7.71 6.03 4.53
C CYS A 54 6.77 5.24 3.59
N TYR A 55 7.22 4.88 2.38
CA TYR A 55 6.49 3.99 1.47
C TYR A 55 6.09 2.69 2.19
N PRO A 56 4.85 2.20 2.05
CA PRO A 56 3.80 2.65 1.11
C PRO A 56 2.88 3.76 1.63
N MET A 57 3.17 4.33 2.80
CA MET A 57 2.36 5.41 3.39
C MET A 57 2.72 6.79 2.85
N ASP A 58 3.87 6.94 2.21
CA ASP A 58 4.34 8.18 1.58
C ASP A 58 4.66 7.99 0.09
N ASP A 59 4.65 9.09 -0.66
CA ASP A 59 4.84 9.11 -2.11
C ASP A 59 6.27 9.47 -2.53
N LYS A 60 7.19 9.67 -1.58
CA LYS A 60 8.58 10.06 -1.83
C LYS A 60 9.57 8.99 -1.41
N ILE A 61 10.57 8.78 -2.27
CA ILE A 61 11.69 7.88 -2.03
C ILE A 61 12.97 8.70 -2.19
N GLN A 62 13.69 8.90 -1.08
CA GLN A 62 14.96 9.59 -1.08
C GLN A 62 16.10 8.57 -1.05
N LEU A 63 17.00 8.67 -2.03
CA LEU A 63 18.17 7.80 -2.15
C LEU A 63 19.43 8.66 -1.96
N THR A 64 20.27 8.28 -1.00
CA THR A 64 21.56 8.93 -0.77
C THR A 64 22.68 8.01 -1.23
N ILE A 65 23.49 8.45 -2.19
CA ILE A 65 24.59 7.67 -2.76
C ILE A 65 25.90 8.00 -2.03
N ARG A 66 26.61 6.97 -1.59
CA ARG A 66 27.93 7.08 -0.94
C ARG A 66 28.94 6.21 -1.66
N LEU A 67 30.07 6.81 -2.06
CA LEU A 67 31.18 6.07 -2.64
C LEU A 67 32.03 5.48 -1.50
N LEU A 68 32.33 4.18 -1.56
CA LEU A 68 33.12 3.51 -0.52
C LEU A 68 34.60 3.36 -0.91
N ASP A 69 34.89 3.33 -2.21
CA ASP A 69 36.27 3.32 -2.71
C ASP A 69 36.85 4.74 -2.75
N LYS A 70 38.19 4.86 -2.84
CA LYS A 70 38.92 6.16 -2.90
C LYS A 70 38.80 6.87 -4.25
N THR A 71 37.62 6.84 -4.86
CA THR A 71 37.31 7.47 -6.14
C THR A 71 36.50 8.74 -5.90
N LYS A 72 36.79 9.81 -6.64
CA LYS A 72 36.06 11.09 -6.50
C LYS A 72 34.64 11.03 -7.06
N GLU A 73 34.45 10.32 -8.16
CA GLU A 73 33.18 10.19 -8.86
C GLU A 73 33.14 8.90 -9.71
N ILE A 74 31.94 8.40 -10.01
CA ILE A 74 31.77 7.19 -10.83
C ILE A 74 30.52 7.29 -11.70
N ALA A 75 30.64 6.94 -12.98
CA ALA A 75 29.51 6.88 -13.89
C ALA A 75 28.83 5.51 -13.82
N PHE A 76 27.51 5.49 -13.58
CA PHE A 76 26.68 4.30 -13.70
C PHE A 76 25.19 4.66 -13.85
N PRO A 77 24.40 3.80 -14.51
CA PRO A 77 22.95 3.98 -14.59
C PRO A 77 22.26 3.58 -13.28
N LEU A 78 21.38 4.44 -12.78
CA LEU A 78 20.44 4.12 -11.69
C LEU A 78 19.06 3.87 -12.30
N HIS A 79 18.54 2.65 -12.13
CA HIS A 79 17.25 2.22 -12.64
C HIS A 79 16.20 2.30 -11.51
N LEU A 80 15.07 2.95 -11.76
CA LEU A 80 14.00 3.15 -10.79
C LEU A 80 12.68 2.63 -11.37
N ARG A 81 12.07 1.62 -10.74
CA ARG A 81 10.77 1.10 -11.21
C ARG A 81 9.67 2.13 -10.97
N ILE A 82 8.96 2.52 -12.02
CA ILE A 82 7.75 3.34 -11.90
C ILE A 82 6.53 2.41 -11.80
N PRO A 83 5.83 2.36 -10.66
CA PRO A 83 4.68 1.47 -10.51
C PRO A 83 3.56 1.75 -11.51
N GLY A 84 2.81 0.73 -11.89
CA GLY A 84 1.71 0.86 -12.87
C GLY A 84 0.58 1.81 -12.44
N TRP A 85 0.36 1.95 -11.13
CA TRP A 85 -0.63 2.89 -10.58
C TRP A 85 -0.20 4.36 -10.67
N CYS A 86 1.10 4.64 -10.85
CA CYS A 86 1.63 6.00 -10.88
C CYS A 86 1.47 6.57 -12.29
N LYS A 87 0.67 7.62 -12.49
CA LYS A 87 0.47 8.23 -13.82
C LYS A 87 1.76 8.82 -14.39
N GLU A 88 2.42 9.65 -13.60
CA GLU A 88 3.68 10.31 -13.96
C GLU A 88 4.53 10.48 -12.69
N ALA A 89 5.73 9.91 -12.72
CA ALA A 89 6.73 10.06 -11.68
C ALA A 89 7.73 11.15 -12.06
N THR A 90 8.27 11.82 -11.05
CA THR A 90 9.35 12.80 -11.24
C THR A 90 10.60 12.38 -10.46
N VAL A 91 11.75 12.65 -11.05
CA VAL A 91 13.05 12.39 -10.45
C VAL A 91 13.84 13.68 -10.40
N THR A 92 14.34 14.03 -9.22
CA THR A 92 15.29 15.14 -9.04
C THR A 92 16.60 14.61 -8.47
N VAL A 93 17.71 15.26 -8.85
CA VAL A 93 19.04 14.98 -8.30
C VAL A 93 19.57 16.27 -7.69
N ASN A 94 19.87 16.24 -6.38
CA ASN A 94 20.29 17.42 -5.61
C ASN A 94 19.33 18.61 -5.77
N GLY A 95 18.02 18.33 -5.82
CA GLY A 95 16.96 19.32 -5.99
C GLY A 95 16.73 19.81 -7.43
N VAL A 96 17.53 19.36 -8.40
CA VAL A 96 17.38 19.74 -9.81
C VAL A 96 16.55 18.68 -10.56
N PRO A 97 15.51 19.06 -11.32
CA PRO A 97 14.75 18.12 -12.15
C PRO A 97 15.65 17.38 -13.15
N GLU A 98 15.57 16.06 -13.15
CA GLU A 98 16.42 15.18 -13.96
C GLU A 98 15.61 14.37 -14.98
N SER A 99 14.45 13.84 -14.58
CA SER A 99 13.65 12.98 -15.45
C SER A 99 12.18 12.93 -15.01
N THR A 100 11.31 12.62 -15.97
CA THR A 100 9.91 12.26 -15.76
C THR A 100 9.63 10.93 -16.44
N ALA A 101 8.83 10.07 -15.82
CA ALA A 101 8.54 8.75 -16.36
C ALA A 101 7.10 8.33 -16.11
N LYS A 102 6.49 7.65 -17.10
CA LYS A 102 5.12 7.15 -17.00
C LYS A 102 5.06 5.86 -16.17
N GLY A 103 3.86 5.56 -15.65
CA GLY A 103 3.57 4.29 -15.00
C GLY A 103 3.96 3.07 -15.83
N ASN A 104 4.20 1.96 -15.13
CA ASN A 104 4.54 0.67 -15.72
C ASN A 104 5.82 0.72 -16.59
N SER A 105 6.83 1.44 -16.10
CA SER A 105 8.12 1.61 -16.78
C SER A 105 9.29 1.58 -15.79
N VAL A 106 10.51 1.73 -16.31
CA VAL A 106 11.73 1.90 -15.49
C VAL A 106 12.42 3.19 -15.94
N ALA A 107 12.54 4.16 -15.04
CA ALA A 107 13.31 5.37 -15.29
C ALA A 107 14.79 5.06 -15.13
N ILE A 108 15.61 5.45 -16.10
CA ILE A 108 17.06 5.18 -16.09
C ILE A 108 17.82 6.51 -16.04
N ILE A 109 18.44 6.79 -14.90
CA ILE A 109 19.23 8.00 -14.67
C ILE A 109 20.70 7.69 -14.96
N ARG A 110 21.22 8.21 -16.07
CA ARG A 110 22.63 8.03 -16.48
C ARG A 110 23.43 9.25 -16.05
N ARG A 111 24.22 9.10 -14.99
CA ARG A 111 25.01 10.20 -14.42
C ARG A 111 26.39 9.73 -13.97
N THR A 112 27.29 10.69 -13.84
CA THR A 112 28.49 10.59 -13.01
C THR A 112 28.14 11.04 -11.59
N TRP A 113 28.19 10.11 -10.65
CA TRP A 113 27.76 10.29 -9.27
C TRP A 113 28.93 10.61 -8.35
N LYS A 114 28.69 11.47 -7.37
CA LYS A 114 29.59 11.81 -6.28
C LYS A 114 29.03 11.34 -4.95
N SER A 115 29.91 11.15 -3.97
CA SER A 115 29.47 10.79 -2.63
C SER A 115 28.67 11.95 -2.03
N GLY A 116 27.47 11.66 -1.54
CA GLY A 116 26.52 12.65 -1.01
C GLY A 116 25.45 13.08 -2.01
N ASP A 117 25.49 12.63 -3.27
CA ASP A 117 24.41 12.90 -4.21
C ASP A 117 23.09 12.31 -3.70
N GLN A 118 22.03 13.10 -3.79
CA GLN A 118 20.69 12.74 -3.36
C GLN A 118 19.76 12.66 -4.57
N VAL A 119 19.09 11.53 -4.72
CA VAL A 119 18.04 11.32 -5.71
C VAL A 119 16.70 11.30 -4.98
N LEU A 120 15.78 12.16 -5.38
CA LEU A 120 14.40 12.12 -4.90
C LEU A 120 13.52 11.63 -6.03
N LEU A 121 12.92 10.46 -5.84
CA LEU A 121 11.84 9.95 -6.67
C LEU A 121 10.51 10.29 -6.01
N HIS A 122 9.65 11.00 -6.74
CA HIS A 122 8.28 11.29 -6.33
C HIS A 122 7.31 10.49 -7.19
N LEU A 123 6.44 9.72 -6.54
CA LEU A 123 5.44 8.82 -7.13
C LEU A 123 4.02 9.25 -6.71
N PRO A 124 3.43 10.28 -7.33
CA PRO A 124 2.11 10.80 -6.94
C PRO A 124 1.06 9.69 -6.75
N MET A 125 0.55 9.58 -5.52
CA MET A 125 -0.43 8.57 -5.12
C MET A 125 -1.86 9.14 -5.15
N GLU A 126 -2.47 9.13 -6.33
CA GLU A 126 -3.88 9.44 -6.51
C GLU A 126 -4.78 8.27 -6.05
N VAL A 127 -6.04 8.58 -5.72
CA VAL A 127 -7.04 7.55 -5.46
C VAL A 127 -7.53 6.98 -6.79
N SER A 128 -7.54 5.67 -6.90
CA SER A 128 -8.11 4.93 -8.02
C SER A 128 -9.13 3.92 -7.53
N THR A 129 -9.92 3.37 -8.45
CA THR A 129 -10.79 2.23 -8.17
C THR A 129 -10.60 1.14 -9.20
N SER A 130 -10.81 -0.10 -8.75
CA SER A 130 -10.83 -1.29 -9.60
C SER A 130 -12.20 -1.98 -9.47
N LYS A 131 -12.65 -2.64 -10.54
CA LYS A 131 -13.92 -3.37 -10.57
C LYS A 131 -13.70 -4.84 -10.27
N TRP A 132 -14.56 -5.40 -9.42
CA TRP A 132 -14.48 -6.80 -8.97
C TRP A 132 -15.82 -7.50 -9.15
N TYR A 133 -16.03 -8.60 -8.40
CA TYR A 133 -17.20 -9.46 -8.49
C TYR A 133 -18.49 -8.64 -8.32
N GLU A 134 -19.55 -9.00 -9.04
CA GLU A 134 -20.84 -8.27 -9.02
C GLU A 134 -20.73 -6.78 -9.38
N ASN A 135 -19.70 -6.41 -10.16
CA ASN A 135 -19.33 -5.04 -10.50
C ASN A 135 -19.03 -4.16 -9.28
N SER A 136 -18.68 -4.75 -8.14
CA SER A 136 -18.23 -4.02 -6.95
C SER A 136 -16.99 -3.18 -7.26
N VAL A 137 -16.73 -2.19 -6.41
CA VAL A 137 -15.54 -1.35 -6.50
C VAL A 137 -14.65 -1.55 -5.28
N ALA A 138 -13.35 -1.67 -5.52
CA ALA A 138 -12.32 -1.54 -4.49
C ALA A 138 -11.62 -0.19 -4.63
N VAL A 139 -11.35 0.46 -3.51
CA VAL A 139 -10.68 1.77 -3.46
C VAL A 139 -9.19 1.55 -3.20
N GLU A 140 -8.36 2.20 -4.01
CA GLU A 140 -6.91 2.02 -4.00
C GLU A 140 -6.20 3.37 -3.93
N ARG A 141 -5.03 3.41 -3.28
CA ARG A 141 -4.11 4.55 -3.32
C ARG A 141 -2.68 4.05 -3.26
N GLY A 142 -1.89 4.37 -4.28
CA GLY A 142 -0.55 3.81 -4.43
C GLY A 142 -0.61 2.28 -4.55
N PRO A 143 0.21 1.53 -3.80
CA PRO A 143 0.16 0.06 -3.81
C PRO A 143 -0.88 -0.54 -2.85
N LEU A 144 -1.70 0.27 -2.18
CA LEU A 144 -2.59 -0.18 -1.09
C LEU A 144 -4.06 -0.20 -1.52
N VAL A 145 -4.72 -1.32 -1.25
CA VAL A 145 -6.19 -1.43 -1.24
C VAL A 145 -6.71 -0.96 0.13
N TYR A 146 -7.89 -0.35 0.14
CA TYR A 146 -8.54 0.19 1.34
C TYR A 146 -9.77 -0.64 1.73
N ALA A 147 -10.07 -0.64 3.03
CA ALA A 147 -11.20 -1.32 3.63
C ALA A 147 -11.95 -0.38 4.57
N LEU A 148 -13.23 -0.67 4.82
CA LEU A 148 -14.06 0.08 5.77
C LEU A 148 -13.41 0.08 7.15
N LYS A 149 -13.24 1.27 7.73
CA LYS A 149 -12.86 1.40 9.13
C LYS A 149 -14.04 1.02 10.00
N MET A 150 -13.88 -0.03 10.79
CA MET A 150 -14.90 -0.55 11.70
C MET A 150 -14.35 -0.63 13.12
N ASP A 151 -15.23 -0.47 14.11
CA ASP A 151 -14.86 -0.73 15.50
C ASP A 151 -14.76 -2.23 15.72
N GLU A 152 -13.75 -2.65 16.48
CA GLU A 152 -13.51 -4.07 16.75
C GLU A 152 -13.87 -4.41 18.19
N LYS A 153 -14.72 -5.43 18.36
CA LYS A 153 -15.03 -6.03 19.65
C LYS A 153 -14.33 -7.38 19.74
N TRP A 154 -13.29 -7.43 20.56
CA TRP A 154 -12.49 -8.63 20.80
C TRP A 154 -12.99 -9.37 22.03
N GLU A 155 -13.39 -10.62 21.86
CA GLU A 155 -13.85 -11.50 22.95
C GLU A 155 -13.00 -12.76 23.00
N LYS A 156 -12.50 -13.11 24.18
CA LYS A 156 -11.83 -14.38 24.40
C LYS A 156 -12.87 -15.48 24.59
N LYS A 157 -12.84 -16.49 23.75
CA LYS A 157 -13.70 -17.68 23.81
C LYS A 157 -12.87 -18.90 24.21
N GLU A 158 -13.48 -19.84 24.89
CA GLU A 158 -12.83 -21.09 25.29
C GLU A 158 -13.31 -22.23 24.38
N PHE A 159 -12.37 -23.07 23.95
CA PHE A 159 -12.71 -24.33 23.30
C PHE A 159 -13.31 -25.30 24.31
N LYS A 160 -14.20 -26.21 23.87
CA LYS A 160 -14.88 -27.16 24.75
C LYS A 160 -14.55 -28.60 24.36
N GLY A 161 -14.48 -29.47 25.36
CA GLY A 161 -14.28 -30.91 25.15
C GLY A 161 -12.99 -31.23 24.41
N ASP A 162 -13.08 -32.14 23.44
CA ASP A 162 -11.93 -32.71 22.73
C ASP A 162 -11.18 -31.67 21.88
N GLU A 163 -11.83 -30.58 21.48
CA GLU A 163 -11.22 -29.48 20.70
C GLU A 163 -10.04 -28.81 21.43
N ILE A 164 -10.02 -28.85 22.77
CA ILE A 164 -8.94 -28.26 23.58
C ILE A 164 -7.59 -28.89 23.23
N THR A 165 -7.59 -30.20 22.99
CA THR A 165 -6.36 -30.96 22.67
C THR A 165 -5.82 -30.60 21.29
N GLN A 166 -6.67 -30.20 20.36
CA GLN A 166 -6.32 -29.92 18.97
C GLN A 166 -5.99 -28.44 18.74
N PHE A 167 -6.78 -27.51 19.30
CA PHE A 167 -6.71 -26.08 18.99
C PHE A 167 -6.23 -25.22 20.17
N GLY A 168 -6.01 -25.82 21.34
CA GLY A 168 -5.63 -25.13 22.56
C GLY A 168 -6.82 -24.71 23.42
N LYS A 169 -6.57 -23.95 24.49
CA LYS A 169 -7.61 -23.64 25.49
C LYS A 169 -8.61 -22.58 25.04
N SER A 170 -8.17 -21.64 24.21
CA SER A 170 -8.97 -20.45 23.89
C SER A 170 -8.60 -19.85 22.55
N TYR A 171 -9.53 -19.12 21.95
CA TYR A 171 -9.32 -18.27 20.78
C TYR A 171 -9.89 -16.87 21.02
N TYR A 172 -9.53 -15.92 20.17
CA TYR A 172 -10.16 -14.61 20.13
C TYR A 172 -11.15 -14.56 18.98
N GLU A 173 -12.38 -14.20 19.30
CA GLU A 173 -13.41 -13.82 18.34
C GLU A 173 -13.39 -12.30 18.17
N VAL A 174 -13.48 -11.84 16.93
CA VAL A 174 -13.55 -10.41 16.61
C VAL A 174 -14.85 -10.16 15.89
N THR A 175 -15.69 -9.31 16.47
CA THR A 175 -16.94 -8.84 15.87
C THR A 175 -16.93 -7.32 15.76
N SER A 176 -17.95 -6.74 15.13
CA SER A 176 -18.08 -5.28 15.06
C SER A 176 -19.51 -4.86 15.37
N PRO A 177 -19.70 -3.83 16.23
CA PRO A 177 -20.99 -3.17 16.37
C PRO A 177 -21.26 -2.16 15.24
N THR A 178 -20.24 -1.83 14.44
CA THR A 178 -20.34 -0.88 13.33
C THR A 178 -21.09 -1.53 12.16
N LYS A 179 -22.01 -0.77 11.54
CA LYS A 179 -22.60 -1.17 10.26
C LYS A 179 -21.50 -1.38 9.22
N TRP A 180 -21.65 -2.42 8.40
CA TRP A 180 -20.65 -2.80 7.39
C TRP A 180 -21.23 -2.90 5.99
N ASN A 181 -22.55 -3.04 5.91
CA ASN A 181 -23.36 -3.26 4.71
C ASN A 181 -23.57 -1.97 3.92
N TYR A 182 -22.48 -1.32 3.52
CA TYR A 182 -22.51 -0.07 2.76
C TYR A 182 -22.26 -0.30 1.26
N GLY A 183 -22.98 0.46 0.43
CA GLY A 183 -22.62 0.68 -0.96
C GLY A 183 -22.08 2.10 -1.15
N ILE A 184 -21.02 2.25 -1.96
CA ILE A 184 -20.47 3.57 -2.30
C ILE A 184 -21.43 4.27 -3.27
N VAL A 185 -21.73 5.55 -3.00
CA VAL A 185 -22.56 6.35 -3.89
C VAL A 185 -21.87 6.46 -5.24
N ALA A 186 -22.60 6.18 -6.33
CA ALA A 186 -22.07 6.25 -7.68
C ALA A 186 -21.42 7.63 -7.92
N PHE A 187 -20.19 7.61 -8.42
CA PHE A 187 -19.35 8.77 -8.63
C PHE A 187 -18.87 8.83 -10.09
N ASP A 188 -18.37 10.00 -10.48
CA ASP A 188 -17.68 10.19 -11.75
C ASP A 188 -16.21 9.75 -11.62
N PRO A 189 -15.74 8.72 -12.36
CA PRO A 189 -14.36 8.28 -12.33
C PRO A 189 -13.35 9.34 -12.78
N ASP A 190 -13.77 10.35 -13.55
CA ASP A 190 -12.89 11.45 -13.98
C ASP A 190 -12.71 12.50 -12.85
N ASN A 191 -13.52 12.42 -11.80
CA ASN A 191 -13.50 13.36 -10.68
C ASN A 191 -13.39 12.66 -9.32
N MET A 192 -12.36 11.84 -9.16
CA MET A 192 -12.11 11.06 -7.94
C MET A 192 -11.88 11.94 -6.70
N GLN A 193 -11.22 13.09 -6.84
CA GLN A 193 -10.84 13.93 -5.69
C GLN A 193 -12.04 14.58 -5.00
N GLU A 194 -13.13 14.86 -5.72
CA GLU A 194 -14.37 15.36 -5.14
C GLU A 194 -15.13 14.30 -4.32
N ASN A 195 -14.96 13.03 -4.68
CA ASN A 195 -15.68 11.91 -4.09
C ASN A 195 -14.90 11.18 -2.99
N PHE A 196 -13.56 11.24 -3.05
CA PHE A 196 -12.65 10.56 -2.15
C PHE A 196 -11.70 11.57 -1.49
N GLN A 197 -11.99 11.95 -0.25
CA GLN A 197 -11.17 12.91 0.49
C GLN A 197 -10.09 12.18 1.28
N VAL A 198 -8.84 12.39 0.90
CA VAL A 198 -7.67 11.77 1.55
C VAL A 198 -7.16 12.66 2.67
N THR A 199 -6.98 12.10 3.87
CA THR A 199 -6.28 12.75 4.98
C THR A 199 -5.11 11.89 5.42
N ILE A 200 -3.96 12.52 5.65
CA ILE A 200 -2.73 11.84 6.10
C ILE A 200 -2.29 12.41 7.45
N ASP A 201 -2.23 11.55 8.46
CA ASP A 201 -1.64 11.86 9.75
C ASP A 201 -0.13 11.61 9.70
N LYS A 202 0.64 12.69 9.56
CA LYS A 202 2.11 12.63 9.48
C LYS A 202 2.78 12.03 10.72
N SER A 203 2.15 12.16 11.89
CA SER A 203 2.72 11.61 13.13
C SER A 203 2.64 10.08 13.13
N LYS A 204 1.51 9.52 12.67
CA LYS A 204 1.31 8.08 12.49
C LYS A 204 2.12 7.54 11.32
N GLN A 205 2.26 8.32 10.24
CA GLN A 205 3.06 7.96 9.07
C GLN A 205 4.53 7.74 9.42
N ALA A 206 5.08 8.55 10.32
CA ALA A 206 6.44 8.42 10.83
C ALA A 206 6.58 7.41 11.99
N GLY A 207 5.48 6.76 12.40
CA GLY A 207 5.46 5.80 13.48
C GLY A 207 6.07 4.45 13.10
N ASN A 208 6.55 3.71 14.09
CA ASN A 208 7.17 2.39 13.88
C ASN A 208 6.15 1.27 13.59
N TYR A 209 4.85 1.51 13.82
CA TYR A 209 3.81 0.52 13.58
C TYR A 209 2.47 1.18 13.26
N PHE A 210 2.07 1.06 11.99
CA PHE A 210 0.85 1.64 11.43
C PHE A 210 -0.19 0.59 10.98
N TRP A 211 0.09 -0.71 11.18
CA TRP A 211 -0.76 -1.81 10.70
C TRP A 211 -1.87 -2.21 11.68
N ASN A 212 -2.61 -1.22 12.19
CA ASN A 212 -3.80 -1.42 13.02
C ASN A 212 -4.79 -0.25 12.86
N VAL A 213 -6.02 -0.42 13.33
CA VAL A 213 -7.10 0.57 13.15
C VAL A 213 -6.78 1.91 13.80
N GLU A 214 -6.10 1.92 14.95
CA GLU A 214 -5.75 3.12 15.71
C GLU A 214 -4.67 3.95 15.02
N ASN A 215 -3.63 3.29 14.50
CA ASN A 215 -2.42 3.88 13.94
C ASN A 215 -2.45 4.01 12.42
N ALA A 216 -3.56 3.66 11.76
CA ALA A 216 -3.73 3.86 10.32
C ALA A 216 -3.48 5.34 9.95
N PRO A 217 -2.44 5.66 9.16
CA PRO A 217 -2.03 7.04 8.93
C PRO A 217 -2.81 7.69 7.79
N ILE A 218 -3.39 6.90 6.90
CA ILE A 218 -4.14 7.41 5.75
C ILE A 218 -5.61 7.05 5.94
N LEU A 219 -6.45 8.07 5.86
CA LEU A 219 -7.91 7.94 5.88
C LEU A 219 -8.45 8.41 4.53
N ILE A 220 -9.36 7.64 3.93
CA ILE A 220 -10.11 8.05 2.74
C ILE A 220 -11.58 8.15 3.13
N LYS A 221 -12.14 9.35 3.10
CA LYS A 221 -13.57 9.57 3.32
C LYS A 221 -14.32 9.51 2.00
N VAL A 222 -15.44 8.80 1.99
CA VAL A 222 -16.31 8.64 0.81
C VAL A 222 -17.77 8.58 1.23
N LYS A 223 -18.66 9.07 0.36
CA LYS A 223 -20.12 8.99 0.55
C LYS A 223 -20.62 7.59 0.23
N ALA A 224 -21.41 7.03 1.13
CA ALA A 224 -22.03 5.72 1.00
C ALA A 224 -23.48 5.74 1.48
N LYS A 225 -24.23 4.69 1.16
CA LYS A 225 -25.56 4.42 1.74
C LYS A 225 -25.60 3.00 2.27
N GLU A 226 -26.27 2.80 3.40
CA GLU A 226 -26.52 1.46 3.91
C GLU A 226 -27.41 0.66 2.93
N ILE A 227 -27.08 -0.61 2.71
CA ILE A 227 -27.86 -1.57 1.94
C ILE A 227 -28.50 -2.54 2.94
N THR A 228 -29.72 -2.24 3.38
CA THR A 228 -30.43 -3.02 4.41
C THR A 228 -30.79 -4.43 3.95
N SER A 229 -30.74 -4.75 2.66
CA SER A 229 -30.91 -6.11 2.16
C SER A 229 -29.62 -6.94 2.21
N TRP A 230 -28.46 -6.31 2.36
CA TRP A 230 -27.19 -7.01 2.49
C TRP A 230 -26.95 -7.34 3.96
N GLN A 231 -27.22 -8.60 4.29
CA GLN A 231 -27.26 -9.11 5.66
C GLN A 231 -26.19 -10.17 5.88
N LEU A 232 -25.95 -10.52 7.14
CA LEU A 232 -25.09 -11.65 7.47
C LEU A 232 -25.69 -12.95 6.95
N TYR A 233 -24.84 -13.84 6.48
CA TYR A 233 -25.16 -15.20 6.09
C TYR A 233 -24.08 -16.13 6.65
N ASN A 234 -24.47 -17.09 7.49
CA ASN A 234 -23.54 -17.97 8.21
C ASN A 234 -22.42 -17.20 8.94
N GLU A 235 -22.79 -16.17 9.71
CA GLU A 235 -21.87 -15.35 10.51
C GLU A 235 -20.82 -14.56 9.69
N MET A 236 -20.98 -14.51 8.37
CA MET A 236 -20.14 -13.74 7.45
C MET A 236 -20.98 -12.75 6.66
N ALA A 237 -20.32 -11.82 5.95
CA ALA A 237 -21.01 -10.98 4.98
C ALA A 237 -21.77 -11.88 3.98
N GLY A 238 -23.06 -11.61 3.78
CA GLY A 238 -23.86 -12.32 2.79
C GLY A 238 -23.38 -12.05 1.36
N PRO A 239 -23.99 -12.73 0.36
CA PRO A 239 -23.65 -12.54 -1.04
C PRO A 239 -23.61 -11.07 -1.43
N LEU A 240 -22.55 -10.67 -2.13
CA LEU A 240 -22.30 -9.29 -2.53
C LEU A 240 -23.43 -8.80 -3.45
N PRO A 241 -24.09 -7.68 -3.13
CA PRO A 241 -25.10 -7.10 -4.02
C PRO A 241 -24.49 -6.60 -5.32
N PHE A 242 -25.21 -6.76 -6.43
CA PHE A 242 -24.80 -6.20 -7.73
C PHE A 242 -24.79 -4.66 -7.72
N SER A 243 -23.75 -4.07 -8.32
CA SER A 243 -23.53 -2.62 -8.45
C SER A 243 -24.48 -1.92 -9.43
N THR A 244 -25.77 -2.00 -9.16
CA THR A 244 -26.82 -1.10 -9.66
C THR A 244 -27.94 -0.93 -8.64
N GLY A 245 -27.66 -1.27 -7.38
CA GLY A 245 -28.63 -1.22 -6.29
C GLY A 245 -29.14 0.19 -6.03
N ARG A 246 -30.39 0.28 -5.59
CA ARG A 246 -30.94 1.52 -5.03
C ARG A 246 -31.02 1.35 -3.53
N SER A 247 -30.47 2.31 -2.79
CA SER A 247 -30.73 2.43 -1.36
C SER A 247 -31.54 3.69 -1.10
N LYS A 248 -32.64 3.52 -0.36
CA LYS A 248 -33.47 4.62 0.16
C LYS A 248 -32.91 5.21 1.47
N GLN A 249 -31.81 4.64 1.98
CA GLN A 249 -31.16 5.12 3.19
C GLN A 249 -30.48 6.47 2.92
N PRO A 250 -30.33 7.32 3.96
CA PRO A 250 -29.62 8.58 3.84
C PRO A 250 -28.17 8.35 3.39
N VAL A 251 -27.59 9.38 2.76
CA VAL A 251 -26.16 9.38 2.46
C VAL A 251 -25.39 9.62 3.76
N GLU A 252 -24.41 8.75 4.02
CA GLU A 252 -23.50 8.82 5.15
C GLU A 252 -22.06 8.94 4.64
N GLU A 253 -21.19 9.57 5.42
CA GLU A 253 -19.75 9.57 5.15
C GLU A 253 -19.10 8.41 5.90
N ILE A 254 -18.48 7.50 5.16
CA ILE A 254 -17.70 6.40 5.73
C ILE A 254 -16.20 6.69 5.58
N THR A 255 -15.40 6.11 6.47
CA THR A 255 -13.94 6.21 6.42
C THR A 255 -13.35 4.87 6.02
N LEU A 256 -12.44 4.90 5.05
CA LEU A 256 -11.65 3.75 4.64
C LEU A 256 -10.21 3.92 5.14
N ILE A 257 -9.59 2.82 5.54
CA ILE A 257 -8.18 2.73 5.96
C ILE A 257 -7.47 1.63 5.18
N PRO A 258 -6.13 1.60 5.12
CA PRO A 258 -5.42 0.55 4.38
C PRO A 258 -5.86 -0.83 4.86
N PHE A 259 -6.12 -1.74 3.93
CA PHE A 259 -6.64 -3.08 4.20
C PHE A 259 -5.84 -3.83 5.28
N GLY A 260 -4.51 -3.70 5.25
CA GLY A 260 -3.61 -4.31 6.25
C GLY A 260 -3.76 -3.76 7.67
N CYS A 261 -4.48 -2.67 7.88
CA CYS A 261 -4.78 -2.09 9.19
C CYS A 261 -6.06 -2.65 9.83
N THR A 262 -6.82 -3.48 9.09
CA THR A 262 -8.12 -4.00 9.54
C THR A 262 -8.07 -5.49 9.88
N THR A 263 -8.78 -5.90 10.93
CA THR A 263 -9.03 -7.32 11.23
C THR A 263 -10.26 -7.84 10.49
N LEU A 264 -11.37 -7.10 10.55
CA LEU A 264 -12.63 -7.35 9.83
C LEU A 264 -12.68 -6.52 8.55
N ARG A 265 -13.13 -7.11 7.45
CA ARG A 265 -12.81 -6.58 6.12
C ARG A 265 -14.02 -6.49 5.22
N ILE A 266 -14.36 -5.25 4.85
CA ILE A 266 -15.16 -4.91 3.67
C ILE A 266 -14.31 -4.01 2.78
N SER A 267 -13.88 -4.52 1.63
CA SER A 267 -13.07 -3.80 0.65
C SER A 267 -13.69 -3.76 -0.74
N GLU A 268 -14.71 -4.58 -0.98
CA GLU A 268 -15.51 -4.58 -2.19
C GLU A 268 -16.87 -3.98 -1.87
N PHE A 269 -17.15 -2.82 -2.47
CA PHE A 269 -18.38 -2.08 -2.22
C PHE A 269 -19.27 -2.12 -3.47
N PRO A 270 -20.55 -2.49 -3.34
CA PRO A 270 -21.50 -2.26 -4.41
C PRO A 270 -21.65 -0.76 -4.69
N LEU A 271 -21.86 -0.38 -5.94
CA LEU A 271 -22.25 0.99 -6.27
C LEU A 271 -23.77 1.17 -6.11
N VAL A 272 -24.15 2.27 -5.46
CA VAL A 272 -25.56 2.63 -5.22
C VAL A 272 -25.90 4.00 -5.78
N ARG A 273 -27.15 4.14 -6.24
CA ARG A 273 -27.74 5.43 -6.64
C ARG A 273 -28.66 5.96 -5.54
#